data_AF-A0A7S0HZ91-F1
#
_entry.id   AF-A0A7S0HZ91-F1
#
_cell.length_a   1.000
_cell.length_b   1.000
_cell.length_c   1.000
_cell.angle_alpha   90.00
_cell.angle_beta   90.00
_cell.angle_gamma   90.00
#
_symmetry.space_group_name_H-M   'P 1'
#
loop_
_entity.id
_entity.type
_entity.pdbx_description
1 polymer ?
#
loop_
_entity_poly.entity_id
_entity_poly.type
_entity_poly.pdbx_seq_one_letter_code
_entity_poly.pdbx_strand_id
1 'polypeptide(L)'
;GYFFSRNCIRELDSTFSQCKPYLVVHEADEERGGQSLEVLQADCFSCRPELAAVLFKEDPITWHRVADFQLLSLKMMSEFILHATPAFKTLKSPPRLYQRGEVLRKQLVLRSKTVVYVSASNPGVLHIALELMNRFGVLGL
;
A
#
# COMPACT_ATOMS: atom_id res chain seq x y z
N GLY A 1 -6.37 -17.89 11.48
CA GLY A 1 -5.71 -16.59 11.28
C GLY A 1 -4.21 -16.71 11.45
N TYR A 2 -3.45 -15.78 10.87
CA TYR A 2 -1.98 -15.74 10.88
C TYR A 2 -1.40 -15.87 12.30
N PHE A 3 -1.93 -15.11 13.27
CA PHE A 3 -1.41 -15.05 14.64
C PHE A 3 -1.70 -16.29 15.52
N PHE A 4 -2.55 -17.20 15.06
CA PHE A 4 -2.84 -18.47 15.74
C PHE A 4 -2.09 -19.66 15.13
N SER A 5 -1.41 -19.46 13.99
CA SER A 5 -0.63 -20.50 13.35
C SER A 5 0.76 -20.60 13.98
N ARG A 6 1.09 -21.78 14.52
CA ARG A 6 2.42 -22.06 15.10
C ARG A 6 3.56 -21.79 14.10
N ASN A 7 3.35 -22.09 12.83
CA ASN A 7 4.36 -21.85 11.79
C ASN A 7 4.57 -20.36 11.53
N CYS A 8 3.49 -19.59 11.42
CA CYS A 8 3.56 -18.14 11.20
C CYS A 8 4.21 -17.42 12.38
N ILE A 9 3.85 -17.81 13.62
CA ILE A 9 4.46 -17.25 14.83
C ILE A 9 5.95 -17.57 14.91
N ARG A 10 6.36 -18.80 14.57
CA ARG A 10 7.78 -19.17 14.53
C ARG A 10 8.57 -18.30 13.54
N GLU A 11 8.00 -18.01 12.37
CA GLU A 11 8.62 -17.15 11.36
C GLU A 11 8.71 -15.70 11.85
N LEU A 12 7.66 -15.21 12.51
CA LEU A 12 7.63 -13.87 13.12
C LEU A 12 8.72 -13.73 14.19
N ASP A 13 8.79 -14.68 15.13
CA ASP A 13 9.80 -14.71 16.19
C ASP A 13 11.22 -14.76 15.63
N SER A 14 11.44 -15.59 14.61
CA SER A 14 12.73 -15.66 13.93
C SER A 14 13.10 -14.34 13.25
N THR A 15 12.13 -13.60 12.74
CA THR A 15 12.35 -12.31 12.07
C THR A 15 12.80 -11.26 13.08
N PHE A 16 12.11 -11.14 14.21
CA PHE A 16 12.45 -10.18 15.25
C PHE A 16 13.75 -10.55 16.01
N SER A 17 13.94 -11.82 16.36
CA SER A 17 15.17 -12.27 17.04
C SER A 17 16.45 -12.07 16.22
N GLN A 18 16.34 -12.12 14.88
CA GLN A 18 17.46 -11.90 13.97
C GLN A 18 17.52 -10.46 13.44
N CYS A 19 16.69 -9.55 13.96
CA CYS A 19 16.58 -8.17 13.50
C CYS A 19 16.44 -8.06 11.97
N LYS A 20 15.66 -8.97 11.36
CA LYS A 20 15.47 -8.98 9.91
C LYS A 20 14.56 -7.83 9.50
N PRO A 21 14.86 -7.14 8.39
CA PRO A 21 13.93 -6.20 7.79
C PRO A 21 12.66 -6.95 7.38
N TYR A 22 11.50 -6.37 7.71
CA TYR A 22 10.19 -6.94 7.40
C TYR A 22 9.24 -5.86 6.89
N LEU A 23 8.23 -6.29 6.14
CA LEU A 23 7.11 -5.47 5.71
C LEU A 23 5.82 -6.24 6.00
N VAL A 24 4.70 -5.53 6.16
CA VAL A 24 3.39 -6.14 6.36
C VAL A 24 2.60 -6.08 5.07
N VAL A 25 2.00 -7.21 4.68
CA VAL A 25 1.11 -7.34 3.52
C VAL A 25 -0.23 -7.83 4.01
N HIS A 26 -1.32 -7.25 3.50
CA HIS A 26 -2.68 -7.60 3.87
C HIS A 26 -3.46 -8.11 2.64
N GLU A 27 -4.00 -9.32 2.70
CA GLU A 27 -4.91 -9.85 1.68
C GLU A 27 -6.29 -9.20 1.85
N ALA A 28 -6.69 -8.39 0.86
CA ALA A 28 -7.96 -7.66 0.90
C ALA A 28 -9.17 -8.54 0.54
N ASP A 29 -8.96 -9.68 -0.13
CA ASP A 29 -10.04 -10.56 -0.57
C ASP A 29 -10.39 -11.59 0.52
N GLU A 30 -11.50 -11.34 1.23
CA GLU A 30 -11.97 -12.22 2.32
C GLU A 30 -12.35 -13.63 1.83
N GLU A 31 -12.84 -13.78 0.61
CA GLU A 31 -13.17 -15.10 0.04
C GLU A 31 -11.91 -15.93 -0.27
N ARG A 32 -10.75 -15.28 -0.35
CA ARG A 32 -9.45 -15.90 -0.62
C ARG A 32 -8.60 -16.04 0.65
N GLY A 33 -9.20 -15.94 1.82
CA GLY A 33 -8.52 -16.07 3.10
C GLY A 33 -7.99 -14.76 3.67
N GLY A 34 -8.37 -13.62 3.08
CA GLY A 34 -8.27 -12.32 3.72
C GLY A 34 -9.12 -12.28 5.00
N GLN A 35 -8.58 -11.66 6.03
CA GLN A 35 -9.32 -11.34 7.25
C GLN A 35 -9.27 -9.83 7.39
N SER A 36 -10.34 -9.20 7.90
CA SER A 36 -10.35 -7.75 8.06
C SER A 36 -9.15 -7.28 8.89
N LEU A 37 -8.62 -6.10 8.55
CA LEU A 37 -7.42 -5.58 9.19
C LEU A 37 -7.66 -5.35 10.69
N GLU A 38 -8.86 -4.91 11.06
CA GLU A 38 -9.27 -4.70 12.45
C GLU A 38 -9.22 -6.00 13.25
N VAL A 39 -9.70 -7.10 12.68
CA VAL A 39 -9.67 -8.40 13.37
C VAL A 39 -8.23 -8.92 13.47
N LEU A 40 -7.41 -8.77 12.42
CA LEU A 40 -5.99 -9.15 12.47
C LEU A 40 -5.21 -8.34 13.52
N GLN A 41 -5.50 -7.05 13.64
CA GLN A 41 -4.93 -6.19 14.67
C GLN A 41 -5.35 -6.67 16.07
N ALA A 42 -6.65 -6.91 16.29
CA ALA A 42 -7.16 -7.41 17.56
C ALA A 42 -6.55 -8.77 17.94
N ASP A 43 -6.45 -9.69 16.99
CA ASP A 43 -5.81 -11.00 17.17
C ASP A 43 -4.33 -10.84 17.57
N CYS A 44 -3.61 -9.92 16.90
CA CYS A 44 -2.22 -9.62 17.24
C CYS A 44 -2.08 -8.97 18.62
N PHE A 45 -2.95 -8.02 18.98
CA PHE A 45 -2.93 -7.40 20.31
C PHE A 45 -3.20 -8.41 21.42
N SER A 46 -4.09 -9.39 21.16
CA SER A 46 -4.39 -10.44 22.12
C SER A 46 -3.24 -11.44 22.28
N CYS A 47 -2.60 -11.85 21.17
CA CYS A 47 -1.61 -12.93 21.20
C CYS A 47 -0.18 -12.43 21.40
N ARG A 48 0.15 -11.26 20.84
CA ARG A 48 1.51 -10.68 20.70
C ARG A 48 1.49 -9.16 20.93
N PRO A 49 1.04 -8.69 22.11
CA PRO A 49 0.88 -7.26 22.39
C PRO A 49 2.19 -6.46 22.23
N GLU A 50 3.35 -7.10 22.47
CA GLU A 50 4.66 -6.49 22.33
C GLU A 50 5.05 -6.20 20.87
N LEU A 51 4.48 -6.94 19.91
CA LEU A 51 4.75 -6.76 18.49
C LEU A 51 3.67 -5.93 17.78
N ALA A 52 2.46 -5.87 18.32
CA ALA A 52 1.32 -5.21 17.66
C ALA A 52 1.62 -3.74 17.30
N ALA A 53 2.16 -2.97 18.24
CA ALA A 53 2.51 -1.55 18.01
C ALA A 53 3.60 -1.37 16.93
N VAL A 54 4.46 -2.37 16.74
CA VAL A 54 5.60 -2.34 15.82
C VAL A 54 5.19 -2.83 14.43
N LEU A 55 4.34 -3.86 14.36
CA LEU A 55 3.83 -4.42 13.10
C LEU A 55 2.86 -3.45 12.41
N PHE A 56 1.97 -2.80 13.16
CA PHE A 56 0.93 -1.91 12.63
C PHE A 56 1.29 -0.43 12.77
N LYS A 57 2.57 -0.11 12.91
CA LYS A 57 3.04 1.29 12.95
C LYS A 57 2.76 2.02 11.63
N GLU A 58 2.96 1.31 10.53
CA GLU A 58 2.72 1.80 9.17
C GLU A 58 1.57 1.00 8.57
N ASP A 59 0.86 1.61 7.60
CA ASP A 59 -0.21 0.90 6.89
C ASP A 59 0.37 -0.29 6.10
N PRO A 60 -0.27 -1.46 6.16
CA PRO A 60 0.18 -2.63 5.41
C PRO A 60 0.02 -2.41 3.90
N ILE A 61 0.88 -3.05 3.12
CA ILE A 61 0.71 -3.10 1.67
C ILE A 61 -0.51 -3.98 1.37
N THR A 62 -1.55 -3.39 0.82
CA THR A 62 -2.73 -4.15 0.40
C THR A 62 -2.40 -5.02 -0.80
N TRP A 63 -2.70 -6.30 -0.69
CA TRP A 63 -2.66 -7.28 -1.76
C TRP A 63 -4.07 -7.44 -2.32
N HIS A 64 -4.28 -6.91 -3.52
CA HIS A 64 -5.53 -7.07 -4.25
C HIS A 64 -5.45 -8.26 -5.21
N ARG A 65 -6.54 -8.96 -5.46
CA ARG A 65 -6.61 -10.03 -6.47
C ARG A 65 -6.90 -9.52 -7.89
N VAL A 66 -6.37 -8.34 -8.22
CA VAL A 66 -6.49 -7.69 -9.52
C VAL A 66 -5.09 -7.44 -10.06
N ALA A 67 -4.78 -7.93 -11.26
CA ALA A 67 -3.43 -8.01 -11.80
C ALA A 67 -2.65 -6.68 -11.74
N ASP A 68 -3.29 -5.56 -12.12
CA ASP A 68 -2.65 -4.25 -12.12
C ASP A 68 -2.32 -3.77 -10.69
N PHE A 69 -3.17 -4.08 -9.71
CA PHE A 69 -2.90 -3.74 -8.31
C PHE A 69 -1.88 -4.68 -7.68
N GLN A 70 -1.87 -5.97 -8.03
CA GLN A 70 -0.83 -6.92 -7.60
C GLN A 70 0.55 -6.45 -8.02
N LEU A 71 0.66 -5.98 -9.25
CA LEU A 71 1.89 -5.46 -9.82
C LEU A 71 2.41 -4.23 -9.04
N LEU A 72 1.51 -3.34 -8.61
CA LEU A 72 1.88 -2.23 -7.73
C LEU A 72 2.36 -2.73 -6.36
N SER A 73 1.66 -3.68 -5.73
CA SER A 73 2.08 -4.27 -4.45
C SER A 73 3.43 -4.98 -4.56
N LEU A 74 3.65 -5.75 -5.64
CA LEU A 74 4.93 -6.40 -5.96
C LEU A 74 6.06 -5.38 -6.13
N LYS A 75 5.77 -4.26 -6.79
CA LYS A 75 6.72 -3.19 -6.96
C LYS A 75 7.10 -2.59 -5.59
N MET A 76 6.13 -2.22 -4.76
CA MET A 76 6.37 -1.68 -3.42
C MET A 76 7.18 -2.64 -2.54
N MET A 77 6.84 -3.94 -2.54
CA MET A 77 7.61 -4.96 -1.83
C MET A 77 9.04 -5.07 -2.35
N SER A 78 9.23 -5.02 -3.67
CA SER A 78 10.55 -5.09 -4.28
C SER A 78 11.40 -3.86 -3.96
N GLU A 79 10.80 -2.67 -3.95
CA GLU A 79 11.46 -1.42 -3.53
C GLU A 79 11.96 -1.53 -2.08
N PHE A 80 11.12 -2.05 -1.16
CA PHE A 80 11.51 -2.31 0.23
C PHE A 80 12.66 -3.31 0.33
N ILE A 81 12.54 -4.47 -0.34
CA ILE A 81 13.56 -5.52 -0.30
C ILE A 81 14.91 -4.97 -0.79
N LEU A 82 14.90 -4.23 -1.91
CA LEU A 82 16.11 -3.60 -2.43
C LEU A 82 16.70 -2.62 -1.42
N HIS A 83 15.87 -1.77 -0.82
CA HIS A 83 16.32 -0.79 0.18
C HIS A 83 16.99 -1.44 1.39
N ALA A 84 16.53 -2.63 1.79
CA ALA A 84 17.12 -3.39 2.87
C ALA A 84 18.50 -4.02 2.53
N THR A 85 18.89 -4.06 1.25
CA THR A 85 20.19 -4.63 0.84
C THR A 85 21.36 -3.65 1.02
N PRO A 86 22.61 -4.15 1.18
CA PRO A 86 23.79 -3.28 1.35
C PRO A 86 24.01 -2.24 0.25
N ALA A 87 23.58 -2.53 -0.98
CA ALA A 87 23.77 -1.63 -2.12
C ALA A 87 22.88 -0.38 -2.05
N PHE A 88 21.71 -0.46 -1.40
CA PHE A 88 20.73 0.63 -1.38
C PHE A 88 20.40 1.13 0.03
N LYS A 89 20.85 0.47 1.10
CA LYS A 89 20.55 0.84 2.50
C LYS A 89 20.93 2.27 2.89
N THR A 90 21.87 2.90 2.17
CA THR A 90 22.32 4.27 2.43
C THR A 90 21.42 5.33 1.79
N LEU A 91 20.49 4.93 0.92
CA LEU A 91 19.52 5.84 0.34
C LEU A 91 18.53 6.31 1.40
N LYS A 92 18.14 7.59 1.33
CA LYS A 92 17.14 8.18 2.24
C LYS A 92 15.76 7.53 2.14
N SER A 93 15.43 6.97 0.98
CA SER A 93 14.15 6.31 0.71
C SER A 93 14.36 5.11 -0.22
N PRO A 94 13.40 4.17 -0.26
CA PRO A 94 13.48 3.04 -1.18
C PRO A 94 13.74 3.48 -2.63
N PRO A 95 14.56 2.72 -3.38
CA PRO A 95 14.82 3.03 -4.79
C PRO A 95 13.54 2.86 -5.59
N ARG A 96 13.21 3.83 -6.44
CA ARG A 96 12.00 3.75 -7.28
C ARG A 96 12.20 2.80 -8.46
N LEU A 97 11.45 1.71 -8.47
CA LEU A 97 11.43 0.78 -9.59
C LEU A 97 10.72 1.39 -10.81
N TYR A 98 11.04 0.86 -11.97
CA TYR A 98 10.46 1.26 -13.25
C TYR A 98 9.84 0.05 -13.90
N GLN A 99 8.58 0.20 -14.33
CA GLN A 99 7.97 -0.72 -15.25
C GLN A 99 7.69 -0.04 -16.58
N ARG A 100 8.02 -0.73 -17.67
CA ARG A 100 7.74 -0.24 -19.01
C ARG A 100 6.25 -0.02 -19.20
N GLY A 101 5.88 1.19 -19.61
CA GLY A 101 4.48 1.58 -19.84
C GLY A 101 3.78 2.21 -18.63
N GLU A 102 4.44 2.29 -17.47
CA GLU A 102 3.86 2.83 -16.24
C GLU A 102 3.45 4.31 -16.37
N VAL A 103 2.24 4.63 -15.91
CA VAL A 103 1.64 5.96 -16.00
C VAL A 103 2.21 6.91 -14.94
N LEU A 104 2.66 6.40 -13.79
CA LEU A 104 3.09 7.18 -12.63
C LEU A 104 4.31 8.10 -12.87
N ARG A 105 5.06 7.90 -13.97
CA ARG A 105 6.14 8.81 -14.39
C ARG A 105 5.78 9.69 -15.59
N LYS A 106 4.61 9.48 -16.19
CA LYS A 106 4.11 10.37 -17.24
C LYS A 106 3.46 11.56 -16.54
N GLN A 107 3.86 12.76 -16.92
CA GLN A 107 3.09 13.93 -16.56
C GLN A 107 1.72 13.78 -17.26
N LEU A 108 0.70 13.47 -16.48
CA LEU A 108 -0.67 13.54 -16.98
C LEU A 108 -0.95 14.99 -17.30
N VAL A 109 -1.34 15.26 -18.55
CA VAL A 109 -1.66 16.60 -19.02
C VAL A 109 -2.95 16.53 -19.80
N LEU A 110 -3.81 17.52 -19.58
CA LEU A 110 -4.99 17.75 -20.40
C LEU A 110 -4.57 18.69 -21.51
N ARG A 111 -4.54 18.17 -22.75
CA ARG A 111 -4.03 18.92 -23.91
C ARG A 111 -4.98 20.02 -24.38
N SER A 112 -6.23 19.99 -23.96
CA SER A 112 -7.27 20.94 -24.30
C SER A 112 -8.02 21.38 -23.05
N LYS A 113 -8.71 22.53 -23.13
CA LYS A 113 -9.72 22.90 -22.13
C LYS A 113 -10.70 21.73 -21.98
N THR A 114 -10.77 21.21 -20.77
CA THR A 114 -11.60 20.05 -20.42
C THR A 114 -12.55 20.49 -19.32
N VAL A 115 -13.81 20.06 -19.42
CA VAL A 115 -14.85 20.39 -18.43
C VAL A 115 -15.05 19.19 -17.52
N VAL A 116 -15.02 19.40 -16.21
CA VAL A 116 -15.34 18.37 -15.22
C VAL A 116 -16.78 18.56 -14.78
N TYR A 117 -17.66 17.63 -15.16
CA TYR A 117 -19.05 17.64 -14.71
C TYR A 117 -19.18 16.97 -13.34
N VAL A 118 -19.86 17.64 -12.41
CA VAL A 118 -20.22 17.11 -11.08
C VAL A 118 -21.72 16.89 -11.03
N SER A 119 -22.14 15.63 -10.83
CA SER A 119 -23.56 15.31 -10.66
C SER A 119 -24.09 15.80 -9.32
N ALA A 120 -25.26 16.44 -9.32
CA ALA A 120 -25.95 16.85 -8.11
C ALA A 120 -26.32 15.68 -7.18
N SER A 121 -26.40 14.46 -7.72
CA SER A 121 -26.71 13.24 -6.96
C SER A 121 -25.50 12.63 -6.24
N ASN A 122 -24.29 13.17 -6.44
CA ASN A 122 -23.08 12.71 -5.75
C ASN A 122 -22.29 13.91 -5.20
N PRO A 123 -22.71 14.49 -4.06
CA PRO A 123 -22.07 15.67 -3.48
C PRO A 123 -20.60 15.42 -3.07
N GLY A 124 -20.26 14.16 -2.80
CA GLY A 124 -18.89 13.76 -2.48
C GLY A 124 -17.90 13.99 -3.62
N VAL A 125 -18.34 14.11 -4.87
CA VAL A 125 -17.40 14.27 -6.01
C VAL A 125 -16.93 15.72 -6.18
N LEU A 126 -17.60 16.69 -5.56
CA LEU A 126 -17.24 18.11 -5.70
C LEU A 126 -15.82 18.40 -5.21
N HIS A 127 -15.40 17.82 -4.08
CA HIS A 127 -14.05 18.04 -3.55
C HIS A 127 -12.97 17.50 -4.50
N ILE A 128 -13.22 16.36 -5.14
CA ILE A 128 -12.32 15.76 -6.14
C ILE A 128 -12.24 16.64 -7.38
N ALA A 129 -13.38 17.15 -7.86
CA ALA A 129 -13.40 18.05 -9.01
C ALA A 129 -12.60 19.33 -8.75
N LEU A 130 -12.74 19.92 -7.56
CA LEU A 130 -11.96 21.10 -7.14
C LEU A 130 -10.46 20.79 -7.01
N GLU A 131 -10.10 19.63 -6.46
CA GLU A 131 -8.71 19.18 -6.39
C GLU A 131 -8.09 19.06 -7.79
N LEU A 132 -8.82 18.43 -8.72
CA LEU A 132 -8.39 18.28 -10.12
C LEU A 132 -8.22 19.65 -10.78
N MET A 133 -9.18 20.57 -10.60
CA MET A 133 -9.07 21.92 -11.16
C MET A 133 -7.82 22.67 -10.69
N ASN A 134 -7.56 22.64 -9.38
CA ASN A 134 -6.40 23.29 -8.79
C ASN A 134 -5.09 22.67 -9.32
N ARG A 135 -5.07 21.35 -9.52
CA ARG A 135 -3.89 20.63 -9.99
C ARG A 135 -3.57 20.84 -11.47
N PHE A 136 -4.59 20.93 -12.32
CA PHE A 136 -4.40 20.97 -13.78
C PHE A 136 -4.54 22.37 -14.40
N GLY A 137 -5.17 23.34 -13.72
CA GLY A 137 -5.23 24.77 -14.13
C GLY A 137 -5.95 25.08 -15.45
N VAL A 138 -6.19 24.06 -16.30
CA VAL A 138 -6.86 24.14 -17.61
C VAL A 138 -8.29 23.59 -17.58
N LEU A 139 -8.77 23.23 -16.38
CA LEU A 139 -10.09 22.68 -16.15
C LEU A 139 -11.11 23.78 -15.83
N GLY A 140 -12.25 23.73 -16.51
CA GLY A 140 -13.46 24.48 -16.14
C GLY A 140 -14.48 23.58 -15.43
N LEU A 141 -15.36 24.20 -14.64
CA LEU A 141 -16.59 23.58 -14.14
C LEU A 141 -17.74 23.85 -15.12
#